data_AF-A0A918YTR5-F1
#
_entry.id   AF-A0A918YTR5-F1
#
_cell.length_a   1.000
_cell.length_b   1.000
_cell.length_c   1.000
_cell.angle_alpha   90.00
_cell.angle_beta   90.00
_cell.angle_gamma   90.00
#
_symmetry.space_group_name_H-M   'P 1'
#
loop_
_entity.id
_entity.type
_entity.pdbx_description
1 polymer ?
#
loop_
_entity_poly.entity_id
_entity_poly.type
_entity_poly.pdbx_seq_one_letter_code
_entity_poly.pdbx_strand_id
1 'polypeptide(L)'
;MRSLFKKASSVAAVAASMASLTIAGASAAHADSQYGCQYPYVCIYAGGTVNGSIIGMYRDVTSGYQNTSRTNVAVVNTRNDDTVWLRYVSGGTTYYSCLEPATSIYNSASIYGTLTGIRISDSATC
;
A
#
# COMPACT_ATOMS: atom_id res chain seq x y z
N MET A 1 -21.63 70.57 9.51
CA MET A 1 -22.60 71.25 8.62
C MET A 1 -22.22 70.96 7.18
N ARG A 2 -23.16 70.43 6.38
CA ARG A 2 -23.35 70.61 4.91
C ARG A 2 -22.15 70.25 4.00
N SER A 3 -22.27 69.56 2.87
CA SER A 3 -23.38 69.30 1.94
C SER A 3 -22.88 68.28 0.90
N LEU A 4 -23.67 67.26 0.56
CA LEU A 4 -24.31 67.07 -0.76
C LEU A 4 -23.44 67.41 -1.97
N PHE A 5 -23.14 66.43 -2.83
CA PHE A 5 -23.36 66.58 -4.28
C PHE A 5 -23.69 65.22 -4.93
N LYS A 6 -24.64 65.30 -5.87
CA LYS A 6 -25.37 64.22 -6.53
C LYS A 6 -24.72 63.81 -7.86
N LYS A 7 -24.89 62.53 -8.20
CA LYS A 7 -25.07 61.90 -9.53
C LYS A 7 -23.94 61.97 -10.56
N ALA A 8 -23.51 60.78 -11.00
CA ALA A 8 -23.30 60.46 -12.42
C ALA A 8 -23.51 58.96 -12.63
N SER A 9 -24.50 58.60 -13.45
CA SER A 9 -24.61 57.28 -14.06
C SER A 9 -23.67 57.22 -15.26
N SER A 10 -22.98 56.10 -15.49
CA SER A 10 -22.66 55.59 -16.82
C SER A 10 -22.18 54.14 -16.76
N VAL A 11 -22.71 53.37 -17.70
CA VAL A 11 -22.54 51.94 -17.98
C VAL A 11 -21.15 51.66 -18.55
N ALA A 12 -20.48 50.56 -18.17
CA ALA A 12 -19.64 49.78 -19.09
C ALA A 12 -19.08 48.48 -18.49
N ALA A 13 -19.35 47.40 -19.24
CA ALA A 13 -18.49 46.24 -19.52
C ALA A 13 -18.15 45.24 -18.40
N VAL A 14 -18.79 44.08 -18.56
CA VAL A 14 -18.39 42.74 -18.09
C VAL A 14 -16.94 42.45 -18.48
N ALA A 15 -16.15 42.00 -17.52
CA ALA A 15 -15.01 41.11 -17.76
C ALA A 15 -14.99 40.06 -16.65
N ALA A 16 -15.83 39.03 -16.78
CA ALA A 16 -15.67 37.81 -16.01
C ALA A 16 -14.42 37.10 -16.53
N SER A 17 -13.27 37.35 -15.89
CA SER A 17 -12.09 36.54 -16.08
C SER A 17 -12.36 35.16 -15.49
N MET A 18 -12.89 34.25 -16.31
CA MET A 18 -12.86 32.83 -16.01
C MET A 18 -11.40 32.39 -16.02
N ALA A 19 -10.78 32.37 -14.83
CA ALA A 19 -9.56 31.60 -14.64
C ALA A 19 -9.96 30.13 -14.81
N SER A 20 -9.69 29.59 -16.00
CA SER A 20 -9.71 28.16 -16.26
C SER A 20 -8.66 27.53 -15.35
N LEU A 21 -9.10 27.08 -14.18
CA LEU A 21 -8.39 26.12 -13.36
C LEU A 21 -8.24 24.87 -14.23
N THR A 22 -7.10 24.75 -14.92
CA THR A 22 -6.65 23.48 -15.48
C THR A 22 -6.43 22.57 -14.28
N ILE A 23 -7.45 21.79 -13.95
CA ILE A 23 -7.31 20.63 -13.08
C ILE A 23 -6.34 19.73 -13.84
N ALA A 24 -5.05 19.84 -13.50
CA ALA A 24 -4.07 18.83 -13.86
C ALA A 24 -4.61 17.54 -13.25
N GLY A 25 -5.20 16.69 -14.10
CA GLY A 25 -5.61 15.36 -13.70
C GLY A 25 -4.36 14.67 -13.19
N ALA A 26 -4.26 14.51 -11.87
CA ALA A 26 -3.33 13.56 -11.31
C ALA A 26 -3.62 12.24 -12.03
N SER A 27 -2.63 11.72 -12.75
CA SER A 27 -2.71 10.41 -13.34
C SER A 27 -3.18 9.46 -12.25
N ALA A 28 -4.20 8.64 -12.55
CA ALA A 28 -4.57 7.55 -11.67
C ALA A 28 -3.29 6.76 -11.40
N ALA A 29 -2.79 6.81 -10.16
CA ALA A 29 -1.71 5.93 -9.76
C ALA A 29 -2.27 4.52 -9.93
N HIS A 30 -1.84 3.83 -10.98
CA HIS A 30 -2.14 2.42 -11.12
C HIS A 30 -1.56 1.77 -9.87
N ALA A 31 -2.43 1.25 -9.01
CA ALA A 31 -1.99 0.43 -7.89
C ALA A 31 -1.24 -0.75 -8.50
N ASP A 32 0.07 -0.78 -8.34
CA ASP A 32 0.87 -1.89 -8.80
C ASP A 32 0.34 -3.15 -8.10
N SER A 33 -0.06 -4.13 -8.91
CA SER A 33 -0.67 -5.35 -8.42
C SER A 33 0.22 -6.52 -8.79
N GLN A 34 0.88 -7.09 -7.79
CA GLN A 34 1.69 -8.28 -7.98
C GLN A 34 0.85 -9.50 -7.61
N TYR A 35 0.62 -10.39 -8.57
CA TYR A 35 -0.21 -11.59 -8.39
C TYR A 35 -1.61 -11.29 -7.81
N GLY A 36 -2.19 -10.14 -8.16
CA GLY A 36 -3.47 -9.67 -7.62
C GLY A 36 -3.41 -9.06 -6.21
N CYS A 37 -2.26 -9.11 -5.53
CA CYS A 37 -2.03 -8.36 -4.29
C CYS A 37 -1.76 -6.89 -4.63
N GLN A 38 -2.55 -5.98 -4.04
CA GLN A 38 -2.41 -4.54 -4.28
C GLN A 38 -1.36 -3.94 -3.35
N TYR A 39 -0.57 -2.98 -3.84
CA TYR A 39 0.21 -2.09 -2.96
C TYR A 39 -0.70 -1.33 -1.98
N PRO A 40 -0.33 -1.16 -0.69
CA PRO A 40 0.90 -1.58 -0.02
C PRO A 40 0.70 -2.82 0.87
N TYR A 41 -0.01 -3.84 0.39
CA TYR A 41 -0.35 -5.01 1.20
C TYR A 41 0.70 -6.12 1.12
N VAL A 42 0.80 -6.86 2.21
CA VAL A 42 1.41 -8.18 2.25
C VAL A 42 0.30 -9.20 2.15
N CYS A 43 0.26 -9.97 1.07
CA CYS A 43 -0.82 -10.93 0.84
C CYS A 43 -0.37 -12.35 1.13
N ILE A 44 -1.27 -13.12 1.73
CA ILE A 44 -1.12 -14.56 1.96
C ILE A 44 -2.03 -15.29 0.98
N TYR A 45 -1.46 -16.25 0.26
CA TYR A 45 -2.13 -17.08 -0.72
C TYR A 45 -2.30 -18.50 -0.20
N ALA A 46 -3.46 -19.10 -0.46
CA ALA A 46 -3.70 -20.51 -0.17
C ALA A 46 -2.92 -21.43 -1.13
N GLY A 47 -2.51 -22.60 -0.66
CA GLY A 47 -1.97 -23.66 -1.51
C GLY A 47 -0.47 -23.56 -1.83
N GLY A 48 0.28 -22.77 -1.06
CA GLY A 48 1.74 -22.71 -1.18
C GLY A 48 2.27 -22.00 -2.44
N THR A 49 1.41 -21.37 -3.22
CA THR A 49 1.75 -20.66 -4.47
C THR A 49 1.03 -19.32 -4.57
N VAL A 50 1.64 -18.36 -5.25
CA VAL A 50 1.08 -17.01 -5.50
C VAL A 50 -0.10 -17.00 -6.48
N ASN A 51 -0.38 -18.14 -7.12
CA ASN A 51 -1.56 -18.30 -7.98
C ASN A 51 -2.83 -18.70 -7.19
N GLY A 52 -2.71 -18.95 -5.89
CA GLY A 52 -3.84 -19.29 -5.03
C GLY A 52 -4.79 -18.13 -4.77
N SER A 53 -5.88 -18.38 -4.05
CA SER A 53 -6.73 -17.29 -3.54
C SER A 53 -6.04 -16.56 -2.40
N ILE A 54 -6.18 -15.23 -2.36
CA ILE A 54 -5.73 -14.43 -1.21
C ILE A 54 -6.64 -14.74 -0.01
N ILE A 55 -6.02 -15.16 1.10
CA ILE A 55 -6.70 -15.58 2.35
C ILE A 55 -6.30 -14.73 3.57
N GLY A 56 -5.49 -13.70 3.34
CA GLY A 56 -5.06 -12.76 4.38
C GLY A 56 -4.27 -11.63 3.77
N MET A 57 -4.42 -10.43 4.34
CA MET A 57 -3.71 -9.23 3.93
C MET A 57 -3.27 -8.47 5.18
N TYR A 58 -2.04 -7.97 5.16
CA TYR A 58 -1.46 -7.16 6.24
C TYR A 58 -0.98 -5.84 5.63
N ARG A 59 -1.13 -4.74 6.35
CA ARG A 59 -0.77 -3.40 5.85
C ARG A 59 0.09 -2.61 6.82
N ASP A 60 -0.11 -2.78 8.11
CA ASP A 60 0.48 -1.89 9.10
C ASP A 60 1.87 -2.35 9.52
N VAL A 61 2.81 -1.40 9.57
CA VAL A 61 4.14 -1.57 10.16
C VAL A 61 3.97 -1.80 11.66
N THR A 62 4.63 -2.82 12.20
CA THR A 62 4.49 -3.21 13.61
C THR A 62 5.84 -3.49 14.26
N SER A 63 6.00 -3.10 15.52
CA SER A 63 7.22 -3.40 16.29
C SER A 63 7.43 -4.91 16.55
N GLY A 64 6.33 -5.68 16.57
CA GLY A 64 6.32 -7.12 16.79
C GLY A 64 5.57 -7.91 15.70
N TYR A 65 5.58 -9.23 15.84
CA TYR A 65 4.85 -10.14 14.96
C TYR A 65 3.35 -10.08 15.24
N GLN A 66 2.58 -9.86 14.18
CA GLN A 66 1.14 -10.07 14.13
C GLN A 66 0.87 -11.57 13.97
N ASN A 67 0.18 -12.17 14.95
CA ASN A 67 -0.03 -13.61 14.99
C ASN A 67 -0.97 -14.08 13.87
N THR A 68 -0.70 -15.26 13.34
CA THR A 68 -1.53 -15.98 12.37
C THR A 68 -1.35 -17.48 12.60
N SER A 69 -2.21 -18.32 12.04
CA SER A 69 -2.00 -19.76 11.98
C SER A 69 -2.50 -20.27 10.63
N ARG A 70 -1.60 -20.39 9.67
CA ARG A 70 -1.93 -20.83 8.31
C ARG A 70 -0.89 -21.80 7.80
N THR A 71 -1.32 -22.91 7.20
CA THR A 71 -0.44 -23.94 6.63
C THR A 71 -0.52 -23.94 5.12
N ASN A 72 0.56 -24.39 4.47
CA ASN A 72 0.63 -24.51 3.01
C ASN A 72 0.23 -23.18 2.31
N VAL A 73 0.99 -22.13 2.57
CA VAL A 73 0.71 -20.78 2.06
C VAL A 73 1.90 -20.20 1.31
N ALA A 74 1.64 -19.27 0.39
CA ALA A 74 2.66 -18.35 -0.09
C ALA A 74 2.41 -16.94 0.46
N VAL A 75 3.45 -16.15 0.59
CA VAL A 75 3.37 -14.75 1.03
C VAL A 75 4.09 -13.87 0.02
N VAL A 76 3.50 -12.73 -0.32
CA VAL A 76 4.07 -11.73 -1.23
C VAL A 76 4.12 -10.37 -0.53
N ASN A 77 5.26 -9.72 -0.59
CA ASN A 77 5.45 -8.33 -0.17
C ASN A 77 5.34 -7.40 -1.39
N THR A 78 4.26 -6.63 -1.49
CA THR A 78 4.12 -5.63 -2.56
C THR A 78 4.73 -4.28 -2.20
N ARG A 79 5.25 -4.10 -0.98
CA ARG A 79 5.75 -2.81 -0.49
C ARG A 79 7.12 -2.50 -1.10
N ASN A 80 7.36 -1.24 -1.42
CA ASN A 80 8.52 -0.80 -2.21
C ASN A 80 9.74 -0.44 -1.36
N ASP A 81 9.51 -0.15 -0.09
CA ASP A 81 10.44 0.43 0.87
C ASP A 81 10.48 -0.32 2.21
N ASP A 82 9.62 -1.31 2.37
CA ASP A 82 9.46 -2.08 3.60
C ASP A 82 9.79 -3.56 3.39
N THR A 83 10.33 -4.18 4.42
CA THR A 83 10.62 -5.62 4.48
C THR A 83 9.57 -6.33 5.30
N VAL A 84 9.40 -7.62 5.00
CA VAL A 84 8.42 -8.47 5.69
C VAL A 84 9.13 -9.65 6.31
N TRP A 85 9.08 -9.71 7.63
CA TRP A 85 9.57 -10.85 8.39
C TRP A 85 8.44 -11.85 8.62
N LEU A 86 8.65 -13.07 8.17
CA LEU A 86 7.79 -14.22 8.39
C LEU A 86 8.34 -15.02 9.57
N ARG A 87 7.45 -15.45 10.46
CA ARG A 87 7.74 -16.46 11.49
C ARG A 87 6.91 -17.68 11.20
N TYR A 88 7.52 -18.85 11.10
CA TYR A 88 6.82 -20.09 10.81
C TYR A 88 7.42 -21.27 11.57
N VAL A 89 6.60 -22.30 11.80
CA VAL A 89 7.02 -23.54 12.45
C VAL A 89 7.02 -24.66 11.43
N SER A 90 8.12 -25.40 11.35
CA SER A 90 8.26 -26.60 10.53
C SER A 90 8.96 -27.68 11.34
N GLY A 91 8.44 -28.91 11.34
CA GLY A 91 9.01 -30.01 12.15
C GLY A 91 9.16 -29.67 13.64
N GLY A 92 8.27 -28.83 14.20
CA GLY A 92 8.35 -28.38 15.60
C GLY A 92 9.38 -27.27 15.90
N THR A 93 10.18 -26.85 14.91
CA THR A 93 11.18 -25.79 15.06
C THR A 93 10.66 -24.48 14.49
N THR A 94 10.95 -23.36 15.16
CA THR A 94 10.61 -22.01 14.67
C THR A 94 11.70 -21.49 13.73
N TYR A 95 11.28 -20.97 12.58
CA TYR A 95 12.11 -20.37 11.56
C TYR A 95 11.65 -18.96 11.25
N TYR A 96 12.56 -18.19 10.67
CA TYR A 96 12.33 -16.82 10.24
C TYR A 96 12.82 -16.66 8.82
N SER A 97 12.03 -15.97 8.00
CA SER A 97 12.40 -15.58 6.64
C SER A 97 12.08 -14.12 6.44
N CYS A 98 12.91 -13.42 5.69
CA CYS A 98 12.69 -12.03 5.33
C CYS A 98 12.37 -11.94 3.84
N LEU A 99 11.32 -11.19 3.51
CA LEU A 99 10.98 -10.83 2.14
C LEU A 99 11.46 -9.41 1.89
N GLU A 100 12.24 -9.24 0.83
CA GLU A 100 12.69 -7.93 0.36
C GLU A 100 11.54 -7.10 -0.21
N PRO A 101 11.76 -5.80 -0.47
CA PRO A 101 10.79 -4.97 -1.16
C PRO A 101 10.42 -5.49 -2.56
N ALA A 102 9.28 -5.05 -3.09
CA ALA A 102 8.67 -5.55 -4.32
C ALA A 102 9.53 -5.42 -5.59
N THR A 103 10.56 -4.57 -5.58
CA THR A 103 11.53 -4.45 -6.66
C THR A 103 12.52 -5.62 -6.72
N SER A 104 12.57 -6.46 -5.68
CA SER A 104 13.44 -7.64 -5.59
C SER A 104 12.71 -8.91 -6.02
N ILE A 105 13.46 -9.87 -6.58
CA ILE A 105 12.96 -11.22 -6.86
C ILE A 105 12.73 -12.04 -5.57
N TYR A 106 13.28 -11.61 -4.43
CA TYR A 106 13.16 -12.27 -3.13
C TYR A 106 12.02 -11.70 -2.28
N ASN A 107 11.02 -11.10 -2.92
CA ASN A 107 9.89 -10.45 -2.25
C ASN A 107 8.72 -11.41 -1.95
N SER A 108 8.89 -12.70 -2.18
CA SER A 108 7.87 -13.72 -1.93
C SER A 108 8.47 -15.02 -1.41
N ALA A 109 7.67 -15.81 -0.67
CA ALA A 109 8.08 -17.12 -0.17
C ALA A 109 6.91 -18.10 -0.06
N SER A 110 7.19 -19.36 -0.35
CA SER A 110 6.31 -20.50 -0.04
C SER A 110 6.67 -21.09 1.32
N ILE A 111 5.66 -21.31 2.16
CA ILE A 111 5.80 -21.84 3.51
C ILE A 111 5.25 -23.26 3.56
N TYR A 112 6.16 -24.23 3.64
CA TYR A 112 5.85 -25.66 3.76
C TYR A 112 5.54 -26.12 5.21
N GLY A 113 5.46 -25.18 6.16
CA GLY A 113 5.07 -25.39 7.55
C GLY A 113 3.82 -24.60 7.95
N THR A 114 3.74 -24.20 9.21
CA THR A 114 2.69 -23.30 9.73
C THR A 114 3.25 -21.89 9.84
N LEU A 115 2.76 -20.95 9.04
CA LEU A 115 3.00 -19.52 9.23
C LEU A 115 2.33 -19.08 10.54
N THR A 116 3.15 -18.62 11.50
CA THR A 116 2.72 -18.25 12.86
C THR A 116 2.80 -16.74 13.13
N GLY A 117 3.44 -15.97 12.25
CA GLY A 117 3.50 -14.53 12.40
C GLY A 117 4.00 -13.80 11.16
N ILE A 118 3.55 -12.55 11.02
CA ILE A 118 4.06 -11.59 10.03
C ILE A 118 4.43 -10.31 10.77
N ARG A 119 5.58 -9.72 10.44
CA ARG A 119 5.98 -8.38 10.90
C ARG A 119 6.44 -7.57 9.70
N ILE A 120 5.78 -6.45 9.46
CA ILE A 120 6.19 -5.46 8.46
C ILE A 120 7.13 -4.48 9.16
N SER A 121 8.33 -4.27 8.59
CA SER A 121 9.37 -3.37 9.11
C SER A 121 9.65 -2.26 8.11
N ASP A 122 9.91 -1.07 8.62
CA ASP A 122 10.30 0.15 7.90
C ASP A 122 11.76 0.13 7.38
N SER A 123 12.27 -1.06 7.09
CA SER A 123 13.61 -1.27 6.51
C SER A 123 13.48 -1.72 5.06
N ALA A 124 14.28 -1.12 4.18
CA ALA A 124 14.35 -1.51 2.76
C ALA A 124 15.20 -2.78 2.52
N THR A 125 15.89 -3.30 3.53
CA THR A 125 16.77 -4.47 3.40
C THR A 125 16.51 -5.52 4.49
N CYS A 126 16.52 -6.77 4.05
CA CYS A 126 16.79 -7.93 4.89
C CYS A 126 18.29 -7.96 5.25
#